data_AF-X0S7J6-F1
#
_entry.id   AF-X0S7J6-F1
#
_cell.length_a   1.000
_cell.length_b   1.000
_cell.length_c   1.000
_cell.angle_alpha   90.00
_cell.angle_beta   90.00
_cell.angle_gamma   90.00
#
_symmetry.space_group_name_H-M   'P 1'
#
loop_
_entity.id
_entity.type
_entity.pdbx_description
1 polymer ?
#
loop_
_entity_poly.entity_id
_entity_poly.type
_entity_poly.pdbx_seq_one_letter_code
_entity_poly.pdbx_strand_id
1 'polypeptide(L)'
;MRLTAVVSDGKLFEVEGGDTRGNSFGVAFDIGTTSIVGILVDLDTGQELATNGVLNPQISYGEDIVTRISFVQSHPNGLKILQKEVIQAINQIIKSLSGKAKVKTDNIYEATFVGNTVMHHFLLGINPLNLAIYPYVPAIEKAVRLKASELGIAINQRGGLLIFPNVAAFVGGDTVGVILATSLFTRRDRKLRLAVDIGTNGEIILAQDGRIVCASSAAGPAFEGARISRGMRAEKGAIERVRLREGRVEVGVIAGGRPRGICGSGLIDAVSELFREKIIDSSGRI
;
A
#
# COMPACT_ATOMS: atom_id res chain seq x y z
N MET A 1 33.84 -24.55 -16.18
CA MET A 1 32.45 -24.03 -16.16
C MET A 1 32.35 -23.05 -15.01
N ARG A 2 31.86 -21.82 -15.23
CA ARG A 2 31.57 -20.90 -14.12
C ARG A 2 30.17 -21.20 -13.59
N LEU A 3 30.01 -21.14 -12.29
CA LEU A 3 28.74 -21.30 -11.59
C LEU A 3 28.59 -20.12 -10.62
N THR A 4 27.37 -19.69 -10.38
CA THR A 4 27.04 -18.69 -9.36
C THR A 4 26.18 -19.33 -8.29
N ALA A 5 26.52 -19.11 -7.01
CA ALA A 5 25.71 -19.55 -5.89
C ALA A 5 24.85 -18.37 -5.41
N VAL A 6 23.54 -18.53 -5.46
CA VAL A 6 22.58 -17.59 -4.87
C VAL A 6 22.42 -17.97 -3.40
N VAL A 7 22.61 -17.01 -2.50
CA VAL A 7 22.60 -17.23 -1.05
C VAL A 7 21.65 -16.23 -0.39
N SER A 8 20.81 -16.71 0.52
CA SER A 8 19.94 -15.88 1.37
C SER A 8 20.15 -16.27 2.84
N ASP A 9 20.36 -15.29 3.72
CA ASP A 9 20.67 -15.48 5.15
C ASP A 9 21.79 -16.52 5.41
N GLY A 10 22.83 -16.51 4.59
CA GLY A 10 23.97 -17.43 4.69
C GLY A 10 23.66 -18.88 4.28
N LYS A 11 22.48 -19.16 3.71
CA LYS A 11 22.08 -20.48 3.20
C LYS A 11 22.05 -20.49 1.68
N LEU A 12 22.57 -21.57 1.09
CA LEU A 12 22.49 -21.79 -0.34
C LEU A 12 21.02 -21.91 -0.76
N PHE A 13 20.60 -21.03 -1.67
CA PHE A 13 19.25 -20.97 -2.20
C PHE A 13 19.16 -21.67 -3.57
N GLU A 14 20.08 -21.33 -4.47
CA GLU A 14 20.13 -21.88 -5.84
C GLU A 14 21.56 -21.85 -6.39
N VAL A 15 21.85 -22.73 -7.36
CA VAL A 15 23.10 -22.72 -8.12
C VAL A 15 22.76 -22.50 -9.59
N GLU A 16 23.34 -21.46 -10.16
CA GLU A 16 23.06 -21.00 -11.52
C GLU A 16 24.25 -21.23 -12.44
N GLY A 17 23.95 -21.50 -13.70
CA GLY A 17 24.97 -21.63 -14.73
C GLY A 17 25.52 -20.26 -15.15
N GLY A 18 26.85 -20.12 -15.19
CA GLY A 18 27.52 -18.89 -15.59
C GLY A 18 27.79 -17.93 -14.44
N ASP A 19 28.07 -16.67 -14.78
CA ASP A 19 28.26 -15.56 -13.84
C ASP A 19 27.00 -14.68 -13.87
N THR A 20 26.16 -14.80 -12.84
CA THR A 20 24.86 -14.12 -12.76
C THR A 20 24.85 -12.97 -11.76
N ARG A 21 26.02 -12.61 -11.20
CA ARG A 21 26.16 -11.45 -10.30
C ARG A 21 25.61 -10.17 -10.93
N GLY A 22 25.01 -9.29 -10.12
CA GLY A 22 24.32 -8.09 -10.61
C GLY A 22 22.93 -8.37 -11.21
N ASN A 23 22.40 -9.59 -11.07
CA ASN A 23 21.03 -9.93 -11.46
C ASN A 23 20.25 -10.46 -10.25
N SER A 24 20.34 -9.79 -9.11
CA SER A 24 19.60 -10.13 -7.89
C SER A 24 18.57 -9.05 -7.60
N PHE A 25 17.29 -9.39 -7.71
CA PHE A 25 16.20 -8.43 -7.57
C PHE A 25 15.21 -8.86 -6.49
N GLY A 26 14.55 -7.86 -5.91
CA GLY A 26 13.45 -8.03 -4.97
C GLY A 26 12.30 -7.11 -5.32
N VAL A 27 11.12 -7.40 -4.80
CA VAL A 27 9.94 -6.56 -5.03
C VAL A 27 9.21 -6.29 -3.72
N ALA A 28 8.88 -5.02 -3.47
CA ALA A 28 8.09 -4.61 -2.31
C ALA A 28 6.68 -4.24 -2.76
N PHE A 29 5.67 -4.73 -2.06
CA PHE A 29 4.26 -4.48 -2.33
C PHE A 29 3.58 -3.80 -1.16
N ASP A 30 2.87 -2.72 -1.46
CA ASP A 30 1.84 -2.14 -0.60
C ASP A 30 0.46 -2.51 -1.15
N ILE A 31 -0.27 -3.32 -0.38
CA ILE A 31 -1.61 -3.81 -0.72
C ILE A 31 -2.62 -2.96 0.03
N GLY A 32 -2.92 -1.79 -0.53
CA GLY A 32 -3.97 -0.92 -0.03
C GLY A 32 -5.37 -1.39 -0.42
N THR A 33 -6.38 -0.89 0.31
CA THR A 33 -7.79 -1.18 0.00
C THR A 33 -8.18 -0.60 -1.37
N THR A 34 -7.74 0.62 -1.70
CA THR A 34 -8.03 1.26 -2.99
C THR A 34 -7.02 0.91 -4.08
N SER A 35 -5.73 0.87 -3.76
CA SER A 35 -4.67 0.68 -4.76
C SER A 35 -3.65 -0.35 -4.29
N ILE A 36 -3.05 -1.07 -5.24
CA ILE A 36 -1.93 -1.97 -4.98
C ILE A 36 -0.73 -1.40 -5.73
N VAL A 37 0.38 -1.19 -5.02
CA VAL A 37 1.61 -0.61 -5.58
C VAL A 37 2.76 -1.60 -5.38
N GLY A 38 3.58 -1.78 -6.42
CA GLY A 38 4.79 -2.58 -6.36
C GLY A 38 6.02 -1.77 -6.80
N ILE A 39 7.13 -1.98 -6.11
CA ILE A 39 8.43 -1.38 -6.36
C ILE A 39 9.45 -2.49 -6.58
N LEU A 40 10.11 -2.49 -7.74
CA LEU A 40 11.21 -3.39 -8.06
C LEU A 40 12.53 -2.77 -7.61
N VAL A 41 13.34 -3.54 -6.89
CA VAL A 41 14.59 -3.09 -6.27
C VAL A 41 15.72 -4.03 -6.67
N ASP A 42 16.87 -3.46 -6.98
CA ASP A 42 18.13 -4.17 -7.11
C ASP A 42 18.68 -4.51 -5.71
N LEU A 43 18.87 -5.79 -5.41
CA LEU A 43 19.28 -6.25 -4.07
C LEU A 43 20.76 -6.04 -3.78
N ASP A 44 21.60 -5.87 -4.82
CA ASP A 44 23.02 -5.62 -4.65
C ASP A 44 23.28 -4.14 -4.31
N THR A 45 22.47 -3.24 -4.85
CA THR A 45 22.66 -1.77 -4.73
C THR A 45 21.62 -1.08 -3.85
N GLY A 46 20.45 -1.70 -3.64
CA GLY A 46 19.29 -1.09 -3.00
C GLY A 46 18.54 -0.07 -3.86
N GLN A 47 18.88 0.04 -5.15
CA GLN A 47 18.27 1.02 -6.05
C GLN A 47 16.87 0.59 -6.49
N GLU A 48 15.91 1.52 -6.42
CA GLU A 48 14.61 1.35 -7.09
C GLU A 48 14.77 1.41 -8.61
N LEU A 49 14.37 0.34 -9.30
CA LEU A 49 14.50 0.20 -10.74
C LEU A 49 13.21 0.58 -11.48
N ALA A 50 12.06 0.27 -10.88
CA ALA A 50 10.76 0.57 -11.47
C ALA A 50 9.67 0.56 -10.39
N THR A 51 8.65 1.38 -10.62
CA THR A 51 7.42 1.38 -9.82
C THR A 51 6.19 1.26 -10.73
N ASN A 52 5.17 0.57 -10.23
CA ASN A 52 3.88 0.45 -10.90
C ASN A 52 2.77 0.23 -9.87
N GLY A 53 1.62 0.85 -10.09
CA GLY A 53 0.43 0.64 -9.26
C GLY A 53 -0.81 0.41 -10.11
N VAL A 54 -1.80 -0.26 -9.53
CA VAL A 54 -3.12 -0.50 -10.12
C VAL A 54 -4.22 -0.19 -9.10
N LEU A 55 -5.42 0.12 -9.58
CA LEU A 55 -6.61 0.08 -8.73
C LEU A 55 -6.80 -1.36 -8.22
N ASN A 56 -7.06 -1.51 -6.92
CA ASN A 56 -7.29 -2.82 -6.33
C ASN A 56 -8.57 -3.43 -6.94
N PRO A 57 -8.48 -4.54 -7.70
CA PRO A 57 -9.62 -5.10 -8.42
C PRO A 57 -10.74 -5.59 -7.50
N GLN A 58 -10.42 -5.83 -6.22
CA GLN A 58 -11.41 -6.15 -5.20
C GLN A 58 -12.48 -5.08 -5.01
N ILE A 59 -12.29 -3.86 -5.52
CA ILE A 59 -13.32 -2.80 -5.53
C ILE A 59 -14.64 -3.27 -6.16
N SER A 60 -14.58 -4.21 -7.10
CA SER A 60 -15.76 -4.79 -7.76
C SER A 60 -16.66 -5.60 -6.80
N TYR A 61 -16.16 -5.92 -5.62
CA TYR A 61 -16.82 -6.74 -4.59
C TYR A 61 -17.05 -5.98 -3.28
N GLY A 62 -16.64 -4.71 -3.22
CA GLY A 62 -16.77 -3.86 -2.05
C GLY A 62 -15.83 -2.66 -2.11
N GLU A 63 -16.38 -1.47 -1.86
CA GLU A 63 -15.63 -0.22 -1.87
C GLU A 63 -14.67 -0.09 -0.67
N ASP A 64 -14.98 -0.76 0.44
CA ASP A 64 -14.21 -0.72 1.68
C ASP A 64 -13.98 -2.13 2.25
N ILE A 65 -13.21 -2.22 3.34
CA ILE A 65 -12.86 -3.50 3.96
C ILE A 65 -14.08 -4.23 4.55
N VAL A 66 -15.07 -3.50 5.08
CA VAL A 66 -16.24 -4.09 5.74
C VAL A 66 -17.15 -4.73 4.70
N THR A 67 -17.42 -4.03 3.60
CA THR A 67 -18.23 -4.53 2.48
C THR A 67 -17.58 -5.75 1.83
N ARG A 68 -16.25 -5.79 1.70
CA ARG A 68 -15.53 -6.99 1.22
C ARG A 68 -15.63 -8.18 2.19
N ILE A 69 -15.58 -7.94 3.50
CA ILE A 69 -15.80 -9.01 4.50
C ILE A 69 -17.25 -9.54 4.39
N SER A 70 -18.23 -8.66 4.25
CA SER A 70 -19.63 -9.03 4.01
C SER A 70 -19.81 -9.84 2.72
N PHE A 71 -19.05 -9.54 1.67
CA PHE A 71 -19.01 -10.35 0.45
C PHE A 71 -18.52 -11.77 0.74
N VAL A 72 -17.44 -11.93 1.51
CA VAL A 72 -16.98 -13.27 1.97
C VAL A 72 -18.04 -13.99 2.77
N GLN A 73 -18.75 -13.30 3.66
CA GLN A 73 -19.80 -13.90 4.48
C GLN A 73 -20.99 -14.40 3.66
N SER A 74 -21.39 -13.65 2.63
CA SER A 74 -22.57 -13.92 1.81
C SER A 74 -22.32 -14.85 0.63
N HIS A 75 -21.06 -15.07 0.25
CA HIS A 75 -20.70 -15.87 -0.92
C HIS A 75 -19.79 -17.05 -0.53
N PRO A 76 -20.21 -18.31 -0.76
CA PRO A 76 -19.44 -19.50 -0.37
C PRO A 76 -17.99 -19.55 -0.88
N ASN A 77 -17.68 -18.90 -2.01
CA ASN A 77 -16.33 -18.81 -2.58
C ASN A 77 -15.72 -17.40 -2.48
N GLY A 78 -16.33 -16.48 -1.72
CA GLY A 78 -15.96 -15.06 -1.72
C GLY A 78 -14.50 -14.84 -1.34
N LEU A 79 -13.97 -15.57 -0.35
CA LEU A 79 -12.56 -15.48 0.06
C LEU A 79 -11.60 -15.87 -1.08
N LYS A 80 -11.88 -16.99 -1.75
CA LYS A 80 -11.04 -17.46 -2.88
C LYS A 80 -11.07 -16.50 -4.05
N ILE A 81 -12.23 -15.89 -4.32
CA ILE A 81 -12.39 -14.86 -5.36
C ILE A 81 -11.51 -13.65 -5.01
N LEU A 82 -11.68 -13.08 -3.80
CA LEU A 82 -10.92 -11.90 -3.37
C LEU A 82 -9.41 -12.14 -3.32
N GLN A 83 -8.98 -13.33 -2.86
CA GLN A 83 -7.58 -13.73 -2.87
C GLN A 83 -7.03 -13.79 -4.30
N LYS A 84 -7.75 -14.44 -5.20
CA LYS A 84 -7.36 -14.58 -6.61
C LYS A 84 -7.19 -13.21 -7.27
N GLU A 85 -8.11 -12.28 -7.04
CA GLU A 85 -8.03 -10.92 -7.58
C GLU A 85 -6.76 -10.18 -7.14
N VAL A 86 -6.39 -10.29 -5.86
CA VAL A 86 -5.15 -9.67 -5.34
C VAL A 86 -3.90 -10.32 -5.93
N ILE A 87 -3.83 -11.66 -5.96
CA ILE A 87 -2.69 -12.38 -6.54
C ILE A 87 -2.54 -12.04 -8.03
N GLN A 88 -3.64 -11.96 -8.77
CA GLN A 88 -3.61 -11.58 -10.19
C GLN A 88 -3.11 -10.15 -10.38
N ALA A 89 -3.57 -9.20 -9.58
CA ALA A 89 -3.08 -7.82 -9.61
C ALA A 89 -1.57 -7.74 -9.31
N ILE A 90 -1.10 -8.44 -8.28
CA ILE A 90 0.33 -8.54 -7.93
C ILE A 90 1.13 -9.07 -9.12
N ASN A 91 0.70 -10.18 -9.73
CA ASN A 91 1.40 -10.77 -10.87
C ASN A 91 1.40 -9.87 -12.11
N GLN A 92 0.33 -9.10 -12.34
CA GLN A 92 0.30 -8.09 -13.39
C GLN A 92 1.30 -6.95 -13.12
N ILE A 93 1.41 -6.50 -11.87
CA ILE A 93 2.41 -5.51 -11.46
C ILE A 93 3.82 -6.06 -11.68
N ILE A 94 4.13 -7.28 -11.22
CA ILE A 94 5.45 -7.92 -11.42
C ILE A 94 5.81 -7.95 -12.90
N LYS A 95 4.89 -8.38 -13.76
CA LYS A 95 5.09 -8.42 -15.21
C LYS A 95 5.40 -7.03 -15.78
N SER A 96 4.66 -6.01 -15.35
CA SER A 96 4.88 -4.62 -15.76
C SER A 96 6.25 -4.10 -15.32
N LEU A 97 6.61 -4.31 -14.04
CA LEU A 97 7.89 -3.91 -13.47
C LEU A 97 9.07 -4.58 -14.19
N SER A 98 8.98 -5.90 -14.37
CA SER A 98 9.98 -6.70 -15.09
C SER A 98 10.18 -6.20 -16.52
N GLY A 99 9.08 -5.89 -17.23
CA GLY A 99 9.14 -5.33 -18.58
C GLY A 99 9.78 -3.94 -18.64
N LYS A 100 9.44 -3.04 -17.71
CA LYS A 100 10.01 -1.68 -17.63
C LYS A 100 11.51 -1.71 -17.33
N ALA A 101 11.93 -2.55 -16.39
CA ALA A 101 13.32 -2.67 -15.96
C ALA A 101 14.15 -3.64 -16.83
N LYS A 102 13.51 -4.36 -17.77
CA LYS A 102 14.13 -5.43 -18.60
C LYS A 102 14.78 -6.54 -17.75
N VAL A 103 14.13 -6.88 -16.65
CA VAL A 103 14.55 -7.91 -15.69
C VAL A 103 13.74 -9.19 -15.95
N LYS A 104 14.35 -10.36 -15.77
CA LYS A 104 13.64 -11.65 -15.78
C LYS A 104 13.00 -11.89 -14.41
N THR A 105 11.76 -12.33 -14.38
CA THR A 105 11.05 -12.66 -13.13
C THR A 105 11.76 -13.74 -12.31
N ASP A 106 12.46 -14.66 -12.96
CA ASP A 106 13.24 -15.72 -12.31
C ASP A 106 14.46 -15.20 -11.54
N ASN A 107 14.86 -13.95 -11.80
CA ASN A 107 15.93 -13.26 -11.08
C ASN A 107 15.38 -12.40 -9.92
N ILE A 108 14.06 -12.47 -9.66
CA ILE A 108 13.43 -11.85 -8.50
C ILE A 108 13.34 -12.92 -7.41
N TYR A 109 14.14 -12.79 -6.36
CA TYR A 109 14.33 -13.84 -5.35
C TYR A 109 13.54 -13.60 -4.06
N GLU A 110 13.14 -12.36 -3.79
CA GLU A 110 12.41 -12.00 -2.57
C GLU A 110 11.26 -11.04 -2.89
N ALA A 111 10.12 -11.23 -2.24
CA ALA A 111 9.02 -10.29 -2.26
C ALA A 111 8.53 -9.98 -0.85
N THR A 112 8.35 -8.70 -0.53
CA THR A 112 7.80 -8.26 0.76
C THR A 112 6.43 -7.63 0.55
N PHE A 113 5.49 -7.91 1.46
CA PHE A 113 4.12 -7.43 1.38
C PHE A 113 3.71 -6.72 2.67
N VAL A 114 3.23 -5.49 2.52
CA VAL A 114 2.56 -4.71 3.56
C VAL A 114 1.13 -4.42 3.15
N GLY A 115 0.29 -4.08 4.12
CA GLY A 115 -1.12 -3.77 3.93
C GLY A 115 -1.87 -3.92 5.25
N ASN A 116 -3.06 -3.35 5.32
CA ASN A 116 -3.91 -3.50 6.50
C ASN A 116 -4.28 -4.98 6.70
N THR A 117 -4.69 -5.32 7.93
CA THR A 117 -4.97 -6.71 8.35
C THR A 117 -5.98 -7.42 7.46
N VAL A 118 -6.96 -6.72 6.89
CA VAL A 118 -7.95 -7.33 5.99
C VAL A 118 -7.31 -7.69 4.65
N MET A 119 -6.52 -6.77 4.06
CA MET A 119 -5.78 -7.03 2.82
C MET A 119 -4.74 -8.15 3.00
N HIS A 120 -4.06 -8.17 4.14
CA HIS A 120 -3.17 -9.24 4.56
C HIS A 120 -3.89 -10.61 4.56
N HIS A 121 -5.06 -10.70 5.19
CA HIS A 121 -5.84 -11.94 5.24
C HIS A 121 -6.33 -12.37 3.86
N PHE A 122 -6.75 -11.44 3.00
CA PHE A 122 -7.12 -11.77 1.63
C PHE A 122 -5.95 -12.30 0.81
N LEU A 123 -4.76 -11.70 0.91
CA LEU A 123 -3.56 -12.21 0.22
C LEU A 123 -3.28 -13.67 0.61
N LEU A 124 -3.30 -13.96 1.92
CA LEU A 124 -3.00 -15.28 2.46
C LEU A 124 -4.15 -16.29 2.34
N GLY A 125 -5.34 -15.86 1.90
CA GLY A 125 -6.53 -16.72 1.87
C GLY A 125 -7.01 -17.13 3.26
N ILE A 126 -6.76 -16.28 4.26
CA ILE A 126 -7.19 -16.47 5.64
C ILE A 126 -8.57 -15.84 5.81
N ASN A 127 -9.48 -16.53 6.49
CA ASN A 127 -10.83 -16.03 6.72
C ASN A 127 -10.81 -14.74 7.60
N PRO A 128 -11.34 -13.60 7.11
CA PRO A 128 -11.30 -12.32 7.83
C PRO A 128 -12.55 -12.02 8.67
N LEU A 129 -13.54 -12.92 8.77
CA LEU A 129 -14.85 -12.61 9.37
C LEU A 129 -14.74 -12.06 10.80
N ASN A 130 -13.80 -12.58 11.61
CA ASN A 130 -13.57 -12.12 12.98
C ASN A 130 -13.01 -10.69 13.07
N LEU A 131 -12.56 -10.11 11.96
CA LEU A 131 -12.11 -8.71 11.91
C LEU A 131 -13.28 -7.73 11.87
N ALA A 132 -14.48 -8.17 11.47
CA ALA A 132 -15.69 -7.34 11.40
C ALA A 132 -16.61 -7.51 12.62
N ILE A 133 -16.31 -8.46 13.52
CA ILE A 133 -17.18 -8.80 14.64
C ILE A 133 -16.40 -8.58 15.94
N TYR A 134 -16.99 -7.86 16.90
CA TYR A 134 -16.41 -7.68 18.22
C TYR A 134 -16.09 -9.06 18.86
N PRO A 135 -14.87 -9.28 19.38
CA PRO A 135 -13.86 -8.29 19.78
C PRO A 135 -12.77 -7.95 18.73
N TYR A 136 -13.05 -8.13 17.44
CA TYR A 136 -12.18 -7.73 16.32
C TYR A 136 -10.80 -8.40 16.37
N VAL A 137 -10.79 -9.74 16.36
CA VAL A 137 -9.56 -10.51 16.60
C VAL A 137 -8.98 -11.04 15.28
N PRO A 138 -7.73 -10.68 14.92
CA PRO A 138 -7.08 -11.27 13.77
C PRO A 138 -6.72 -12.74 14.00
N ALA A 139 -6.94 -13.57 12.98
CA ALA A 139 -6.50 -14.97 13.02
C ALA A 139 -4.96 -15.13 13.15
N ILE A 140 -4.18 -14.16 12.68
CA ILE A 140 -2.72 -14.14 12.78
C ILE A 140 -2.18 -12.71 12.88
N GLU A 141 -1.24 -12.52 13.79
CA GLU A 141 -0.51 -11.25 13.99
C GLU A 141 0.97 -11.38 13.61
N LYS A 142 1.52 -12.59 13.60
CA LYS A 142 2.94 -12.82 13.29
C LYS A 142 3.22 -12.67 11.80
N ALA A 143 4.45 -12.27 11.48
CA ALA A 143 4.94 -12.26 10.10
C ALA A 143 4.87 -13.67 9.50
N VAL A 144 4.52 -13.75 8.23
CA VAL A 144 4.37 -15.02 7.50
C VAL A 144 5.45 -15.10 6.43
N ARG A 145 6.16 -16.23 6.41
CA ARG A 145 7.18 -16.55 5.40
C ARG A 145 6.73 -17.75 4.59
N LEU A 146 6.71 -17.60 3.27
CA LEU A 146 6.27 -18.62 2.32
C LEU A 146 7.20 -18.60 1.11
N LYS A 147 7.12 -19.62 0.26
CA LYS A 147 7.70 -19.60 -1.09
C LYS A 147 6.72 -19.00 -2.08
N ALA A 148 7.26 -18.41 -3.14
CA ALA A 148 6.48 -17.86 -4.26
C ALA A 148 5.48 -18.86 -4.83
N SER A 149 5.89 -20.13 -4.97
CA SER A 149 5.06 -21.22 -5.47
C SER A 149 3.83 -21.52 -4.61
N GLU A 150 3.86 -21.22 -3.31
CA GLU A 150 2.76 -21.53 -2.38
C GLU A 150 1.57 -20.57 -2.55
N LEU A 151 1.82 -19.31 -2.91
CA LEU A 151 0.79 -18.31 -3.22
C LEU A 151 0.59 -18.09 -4.72
N GLY A 152 1.42 -18.69 -5.58
CA GLY A 152 1.37 -18.45 -7.01
C GLY A 152 1.82 -17.05 -7.42
N ILE A 153 2.80 -16.49 -6.70
CA ILE A 153 3.42 -15.21 -7.04
C ILE A 153 4.47 -15.44 -8.13
N ALA A 154 4.40 -14.67 -9.21
CA ALA A 154 5.17 -14.87 -10.44
C ALA A 154 6.59 -14.27 -10.38
N ILE A 155 7.34 -14.64 -9.36
CA ILE A 155 8.79 -14.42 -9.23
C ILE A 155 9.54 -15.76 -9.39
N ASN A 156 10.82 -15.86 -9.02
CA ASN A 156 11.49 -17.15 -8.92
C ASN A 156 10.65 -18.13 -8.08
N GLN A 157 10.40 -19.34 -8.56
CA GLN A 157 9.52 -20.31 -7.88
C GLN A 157 9.99 -20.71 -6.49
N ARG A 158 11.30 -20.61 -6.23
CA ARG A 158 11.90 -20.84 -4.90
C ARG A 158 11.93 -19.57 -4.05
N GLY A 159 11.62 -18.42 -4.64
CA GLY A 159 11.72 -17.09 -4.04
C GLY A 159 10.96 -16.98 -2.74
N GLY A 160 11.54 -16.23 -1.80
CA GLY A 160 10.95 -15.96 -0.50
C GLY A 160 9.84 -14.91 -0.59
N LEU A 161 8.76 -15.13 0.12
CA LEU A 161 7.71 -14.15 0.37
C LEU A 161 7.74 -13.81 1.86
N LEU A 162 7.83 -12.54 2.20
CA LEU A 162 7.69 -12.02 3.54
C LEU A 162 6.44 -11.14 3.63
N ILE A 163 5.42 -11.63 4.32
CA ILE A 163 4.23 -10.86 4.62
C ILE A 163 4.39 -10.30 6.03
N PHE A 164 4.25 -8.98 6.16
CA PHE A 164 4.48 -8.28 7.42
C PHE A 164 3.48 -8.67 8.52
N PRO A 165 3.89 -8.58 9.80
CA PRO A 165 3.00 -8.85 10.92
C PRO A 165 1.87 -7.82 11.01
N ASN A 166 0.75 -8.22 11.59
CA ASN A 166 -0.34 -7.32 11.96
C ASN A 166 -0.25 -6.95 13.44
N VAL A 167 -0.75 -5.76 13.80
CA VAL A 167 -0.80 -5.29 15.20
C VAL A 167 -2.18 -5.54 15.82
N ALA A 168 -3.25 -5.29 15.06
CA ALA A 168 -4.63 -5.47 15.48
C ALA A 168 -5.56 -5.60 14.25
N ALA A 169 -6.89 -5.69 14.44
CA ALA A 169 -7.81 -5.84 13.31
C ALA A 169 -7.77 -4.71 12.27
N PHE A 170 -7.50 -3.47 12.71
CA PHE A 170 -7.46 -2.29 11.84
C PHE A 170 -6.08 -1.63 11.79
N VAL A 171 -5.05 -2.29 12.33
CA VAL A 171 -3.67 -1.82 12.29
C VAL A 171 -2.81 -2.97 11.78
N GLY A 172 -2.43 -2.90 10.50
CA GLY A 172 -1.77 -4.00 9.80
C GLY A 172 -0.28 -3.80 9.57
N GLY A 173 0.24 -4.58 8.63
CA GLY A 173 1.65 -4.55 8.23
C GLY A 173 2.06 -3.26 7.52
N ASP A 174 1.12 -2.52 6.93
CA ASP A 174 1.32 -1.17 6.41
C ASP A 174 1.82 -0.21 7.51
N THR A 175 1.16 -0.20 8.66
CA THR A 175 1.58 0.59 9.84
C THR A 175 2.96 0.16 10.33
N VAL A 176 3.25 -1.14 10.33
CA VAL A 176 4.58 -1.66 10.67
C VAL A 176 5.63 -1.16 9.66
N GLY A 177 5.29 -1.12 8.37
CA GLY A 177 6.09 -0.50 7.32
C GLY A 177 6.41 0.96 7.62
N VAL A 178 5.42 1.77 7.99
CA VAL A 178 5.61 3.16 8.40
C VAL A 178 6.56 3.26 9.60
N ILE A 179 6.37 2.44 10.64
CA ILE A 179 7.23 2.42 11.83
C ILE A 179 8.69 2.14 11.47
N LEU A 180 8.93 1.18 10.56
CA LEU A 180 10.27 0.83 10.11
C LEU A 180 10.89 1.94 9.25
N ALA A 181 10.17 2.43 8.25
CA ALA A 181 10.64 3.46 7.33
C ALA A 181 11.00 4.77 8.06
N THR A 182 10.23 5.12 9.08
CA THR A 182 10.45 6.33 9.89
C THR A 182 11.38 6.10 11.07
N SER A 183 11.83 4.86 11.33
CA SER A 183 12.66 4.51 12.48
C SER A 183 12.03 4.95 13.83
N LEU A 184 10.70 4.89 13.95
CA LEU A 184 9.97 5.29 15.16
C LEU A 184 10.28 4.38 16.37
N PHE A 185 10.73 3.15 16.11
CA PHE A 185 11.17 2.21 17.14
C PHE A 185 12.51 2.58 17.80
N THR A 186 13.24 3.54 17.26
CA THR A 186 14.56 3.92 17.79
C THR A 186 14.45 4.84 19.00
N ARG A 187 15.46 4.78 19.89
CA ARG A 187 15.56 5.61 21.10
C ARG A 187 16.53 6.79 20.96
N ARG A 188 16.86 7.18 19.73
CA ARG A 188 18.01 8.06 19.46
C ARG A 188 17.84 9.48 20.00
N ASP A 189 16.62 10.01 20.02
CA ASP A 189 16.37 11.42 20.36
C ASP A 189 15.49 11.64 21.61
N ARG A 190 14.94 10.57 22.21
CA ARG A 190 13.96 10.62 23.35
C ARG A 190 12.77 11.56 23.11
N LYS A 191 12.52 11.96 21.87
CA LYS A 191 11.44 12.88 21.52
C LYS A 191 10.14 12.11 21.36
N LEU A 192 9.04 12.79 21.68
CA LEU A 192 7.72 12.34 21.25
C LEU A 192 7.62 12.52 19.73
N ARG A 193 7.30 11.45 19.02
CA ARG A 193 7.19 11.44 17.56
C ARG A 193 5.80 10.94 17.18
N LEU A 194 5.19 11.64 16.24
CA LEU A 194 3.87 11.32 15.71
C LEU A 194 4.01 11.07 14.21
N ALA A 195 3.55 9.91 13.74
CA ALA A 195 3.26 9.68 12.33
C ALA A 195 1.76 9.54 12.15
N VAL A 196 1.27 10.09 11.05
CA VAL A 196 -0.12 9.99 10.64
C VAL A 196 -0.11 9.49 9.20
N ASP A 197 -0.62 8.29 8.99
CA ASP A 197 -0.91 7.76 7.66
C ASP A 197 -2.35 8.12 7.31
N ILE A 198 -2.52 8.77 6.16
CA ILE A 198 -3.81 9.30 5.72
C ILE A 198 -4.19 8.58 4.43
N GLY A 199 -5.06 7.59 4.55
CA GLY A 199 -5.71 6.93 3.42
C GLY A 199 -7.21 6.77 3.66
N THR A 200 -7.77 5.70 3.11
CA THR A 200 -9.17 5.28 3.36
C THR A 200 -9.43 5.13 4.86
N ASN A 201 -8.44 4.61 5.59
CA ASN A 201 -8.34 4.68 7.04
C ASN A 201 -7.27 5.71 7.42
N GLY A 202 -7.41 6.29 8.60
CA GLY A 202 -6.41 7.15 9.20
C GLY A 202 -5.71 6.45 10.35
N GLU A 203 -4.45 6.04 10.15
CA GLU A 203 -3.62 5.43 11.18
C GLU A 203 -2.75 6.49 11.85
N ILE A 204 -2.76 6.50 13.18
CA ILE A 204 -1.93 7.39 13.99
C ILE A 204 -0.97 6.53 14.80
N ILE A 205 0.32 6.83 14.70
CA ILE A 205 1.39 6.16 15.43
C ILE A 205 2.08 7.20 16.31
N LEU A 206 2.06 6.96 17.63
CA LEU A 206 2.77 7.77 18.60
C LEU A 206 3.92 6.95 19.20
N ALA A 207 5.14 7.47 19.12
CA ALA A 207 6.33 6.81 19.64
C ALA A 207 7.11 7.71 20.61
N GLN A 208 7.54 7.13 21.73
CA GLN A 208 8.41 7.77 22.71
C GLN A 208 9.21 6.72 23.48
N ASP A 209 10.53 6.90 23.57
CA ASP A 209 11.44 6.06 24.36
C ASP A 209 11.33 4.54 24.08
N GLY A 210 11.07 4.18 22.83
CA GLY A 210 10.89 2.80 22.37
C GLY A 210 9.55 2.17 22.76
N ARG A 211 8.61 2.96 23.31
CA ARG A 211 7.20 2.61 23.36
C ARG A 211 6.52 3.16 22.11
N ILE A 212 5.65 2.36 21.52
CA ILE A 212 4.85 2.73 20.35
C ILE A 212 3.41 2.39 20.68
N VAL A 213 2.50 3.33 20.44
CA VAL A 213 1.07 3.10 20.47
C VAL A 213 0.47 3.51 19.14
N CYS A 214 -0.49 2.74 18.65
CA CYS A 214 -1.14 2.98 17.38
C CYS A 214 -2.66 3.01 17.57
N ALA A 215 -3.33 3.81 16.76
CA ALA A 215 -4.78 3.79 16.62
C ALA A 215 -5.13 3.91 15.14
N SER A 216 -6.28 3.36 14.74
CA SER A 216 -6.85 3.55 13.41
C SER A 216 -8.25 4.16 13.55
N SER A 217 -8.62 4.98 12.58
CA SER A 217 -9.92 5.65 12.51
C SER A 217 -10.46 5.58 11.09
N ALA A 218 -11.78 5.46 10.95
CA ALA A 218 -12.42 5.56 9.65
C ALA A 218 -12.39 7.04 9.19
N ALA A 219 -11.47 7.37 8.28
CA ALA A 219 -11.34 8.71 7.71
C ALA A 219 -12.23 8.90 6.47
N GLY A 220 -12.38 7.84 5.67
CA GLY A 220 -13.10 7.88 4.40
C GLY A 220 -12.23 8.42 3.25
N PRO A 221 -12.55 8.10 1.99
CA PRO A 221 -11.63 8.27 0.87
C PRO A 221 -11.67 9.66 0.23
N ALA A 222 -12.07 10.70 0.97
CA ALA A 222 -12.24 12.05 0.43
C ALA A 222 -10.93 12.61 -0.14
N PHE A 223 -9.80 12.40 0.54
CA PHE A 223 -8.48 12.84 0.07
C PHE A 223 -7.92 11.99 -1.07
N GLU A 224 -8.49 10.81 -1.32
CA GLU A 224 -8.22 10.02 -2.53
C GLU A 224 -9.03 10.53 -3.75
N GLY A 225 -9.86 11.56 -3.55
CA GLY A 225 -10.76 12.13 -4.55
C GLY A 225 -12.04 11.32 -4.76
N ALA A 226 -12.31 10.31 -3.93
CA ALA A 226 -13.53 9.50 -4.03
C ALA A 226 -14.69 10.14 -3.26
N ARG A 227 -15.93 9.88 -3.73
CA ARG A 227 -17.18 10.44 -3.18
C ARG A 227 -17.24 11.98 -3.15
N ILE A 228 -16.40 12.65 -3.94
CA ILE A 228 -16.45 14.09 -4.21
C ILE A 228 -16.89 14.30 -5.66
N SER A 229 -17.89 15.15 -5.92
CA SER A 229 -18.54 15.30 -7.24
C SER A 229 -17.58 15.60 -8.39
N ARG A 230 -16.47 16.28 -8.10
CA ARG A 230 -15.37 16.57 -9.05
C ARG A 230 -14.02 16.05 -8.55
N GLY A 231 -14.02 15.15 -7.56
CA GLY A 231 -12.81 14.55 -7.04
C GLY A 231 -12.18 13.61 -8.05
N MET A 232 -10.85 13.58 -8.08
CA MET A 232 -10.06 12.63 -8.85
C MET A 232 -8.72 12.37 -8.18
N ARG A 233 -8.01 11.33 -8.61
CA ARG A 233 -6.64 11.05 -8.13
C ARG A 233 -5.67 12.13 -8.58
N ALA A 234 -4.52 12.19 -7.91
CA ALA A 234 -3.39 13.04 -8.29
C ALA A 234 -2.74 12.57 -9.60
N GLU A 235 -3.39 12.87 -10.71
CA GLU A 235 -2.98 12.52 -12.08
C GLU A 235 -3.06 13.75 -12.99
N LYS A 236 -2.56 13.62 -14.23
CA LYS A 236 -2.59 14.71 -15.23
C LYS A 236 -4.00 15.30 -15.38
N GLY A 237 -4.10 16.61 -15.17
CA GLY A 237 -5.35 17.36 -15.21
C GLY A 237 -6.06 17.51 -13.84
N ALA A 238 -5.53 16.94 -12.76
CA ALA A 238 -6.04 17.18 -11.42
C ALA A 238 -5.58 18.55 -10.89
N ILE A 239 -6.51 19.29 -10.29
CA ILE A 239 -6.19 20.50 -9.51
C ILE A 239 -5.52 20.04 -8.22
N GLU A 240 -4.25 20.38 -8.07
CA GLU A 240 -3.42 20.06 -6.89
C GLU A 240 -3.26 21.22 -5.92
N ARG A 241 -3.54 22.44 -6.39
CA ARG A 241 -3.42 23.69 -5.62
C ARG A 241 -4.56 24.63 -5.94
N VAL A 242 -5.11 25.28 -4.93
CA VAL A 242 -6.17 26.28 -5.06
C VAL A 242 -5.77 27.51 -4.27
N ARG A 243 -5.98 28.68 -4.87
CA ARG A 243 -5.79 29.96 -4.18
C ARG A 243 -6.90 30.93 -4.53
N LEU A 244 -7.43 31.60 -3.51
CA LEU A 244 -8.40 32.67 -3.67
C LEU A 244 -7.73 34.00 -3.33
N ARG A 245 -7.73 34.94 -4.28
CA ARG A 245 -7.13 36.27 -4.11
C ARG A 245 -7.98 37.33 -4.80
N GLU A 246 -8.47 38.31 -4.05
CA GLU A 246 -9.17 39.48 -4.59
C GLU A 246 -10.34 39.11 -5.53
N GLY A 247 -11.12 38.09 -5.17
CA GLY A 247 -12.23 37.58 -5.99
C GLY A 247 -11.81 36.75 -7.20
N ARG A 248 -10.51 36.45 -7.37
CA ARG A 248 -9.98 35.56 -8.41
C ARG A 248 -9.67 34.18 -7.84
N VAL A 249 -9.89 33.16 -8.68
CA VAL A 249 -9.56 31.76 -8.41
C VAL A 249 -8.33 31.38 -9.24
N GLU A 250 -7.23 31.08 -8.57
CA GLU A 250 -6.01 30.57 -9.18
C GLU A 250 -5.88 29.08 -8.86
N VAL A 251 -5.55 28.26 -9.86
CA VAL A 251 -5.40 26.81 -9.68
C VAL A 251 -4.09 26.30 -10.27
N GLY A 252 -3.43 25.41 -9.53
CA GLY A 252 -2.32 24.60 -10.03
C GLY A 252 -2.85 23.25 -10.51
N VAL A 253 -2.48 22.85 -11.72
CA VAL A 253 -2.93 21.59 -12.34
C VAL A 253 -1.74 20.68 -12.59
N ILE A 254 -1.82 19.43 -12.16
CA ILE A 254 -0.77 18.42 -12.38
C ILE A 254 -0.53 18.26 -13.89
N ALA A 255 0.74 18.44 -14.29
CA ALA A 255 1.19 18.48 -15.69
C ALA A 255 0.53 19.59 -16.55
N GLY A 256 -0.04 20.62 -15.91
CA GLY A 256 -0.64 21.79 -16.54
C GLY A 256 -1.92 21.50 -17.33
N GLY A 257 -2.33 22.47 -18.15
CA GLY A 257 -3.47 22.34 -19.06
C GLY A 257 -4.84 22.51 -18.38
N ARG A 258 -5.88 22.01 -19.05
CA ARG A 258 -7.27 22.17 -18.60
C ARG A 258 -7.58 21.24 -17.42
N PRO A 259 -8.13 21.74 -16.30
CA PRO A 259 -8.50 20.90 -15.17
C PRO A 259 -9.64 19.95 -15.52
N ARG A 260 -9.57 18.73 -14.99
CA ARG A 260 -10.55 17.65 -15.16
C ARG A 260 -11.26 17.27 -13.86
N GLY A 261 -10.67 17.65 -12.73
CA GLY A 261 -11.16 17.39 -11.39
C GLY A 261 -10.16 17.93 -10.36
N ILE A 262 -10.39 17.66 -9.08
CA ILE A 262 -9.58 18.11 -7.95
C ILE A 262 -9.05 16.90 -7.16
N CYS A 263 -7.76 16.88 -6.83
CA CYS A 263 -7.18 15.82 -6.00
C CYS A 263 -7.13 16.23 -4.52
N GLY A 264 -6.70 15.31 -3.66
CA GLY A 264 -6.67 15.51 -2.20
C GLY A 264 -5.98 16.80 -1.75
N SER A 265 -4.80 17.12 -2.30
CA SER A 265 -4.10 18.37 -1.97
C SER A 265 -4.89 19.60 -2.39
N GLY A 266 -5.50 19.55 -3.58
CA GLY A 266 -6.37 20.62 -4.06
C GLY A 266 -7.62 20.79 -3.19
N LEU A 267 -8.21 19.69 -2.69
CA LEU A 267 -9.36 19.73 -1.77
C LEU A 267 -9.01 20.41 -0.45
N ILE A 268 -7.85 20.10 0.11
CA ILE A 268 -7.35 20.73 1.35
C ILE A 268 -7.17 22.24 1.13
N ASP A 269 -6.49 22.63 0.05
CA ASP A 269 -6.30 24.03 -0.31
C ASP A 269 -7.64 24.75 -0.52
N ALA A 270 -8.56 24.14 -1.28
CA ALA A 270 -9.87 24.72 -1.56
C ALA A 270 -10.66 25.00 -0.27
N VAL A 271 -10.76 24.03 0.63
CA VAL A 271 -11.46 24.21 1.91
C VAL A 271 -10.78 25.28 2.75
N SER A 272 -9.44 25.29 2.80
CA SER A 272 -8.68 26.30 3.53
C SER A 272 -8.94 27.71 3.01
N GLU A 273 -8.92 27.91 1.70
CA GLU A 273 -9.10 29.21 1.08
C GLU A 273 -10.56 29.68 1.15
N LEU A 274 -11.54 28.80 0.96
CA LEU A 274 -12.97 29.11 1.14
C LEU A 274 -13.26 29.60 2.57
N PHE A 275 -12.63 28.97 3.57
CA PHE A 275 -12.78 29.38 4.96
C PHE A 275 -12.10 30.72 5.24
N ARG A 276 -10.88 30.93 4.72
CA ARG A 276 -10.12 32.19 4.88
C ARG A 276 -10.85 33.39 4.28
N GLU A 277 -11.44 33.21 3.11
CA GLU A 277 -12.23 34.25 2.42
C GLU A 277 -13.67 34.36 2.96
N LYS A 278 -14.01 33.61 4.02
CA LYS A 278 -15.34 33.58 4.66
C LYS A 278 -16.49 33.23 3.70
N ILE A 279 -16.17 32.45 2.66
CA ILE A 279 -17.17 31.85 1.77
C ILE A 279 -17.83 30.66 2.47
N ILE A 280 -17.11 29.97 3.35
CA ILE A 280 -17.68 28.99 4.28
C ILE A 280 -17.42 29.37 5.73
N ASP A 281 -18.34 28.97 6.61
CA ASP A 281 -18.19 29.10 8.05
C ASP A 281 -17.43 27.90 8.68
N SER A 282 -17.24 27.94 10.00
CA SER A 282 -16.54 26.86 10.74
C SER A 282 -17.31 25.54 10.78
N SER A 283 -18.59 25.52 10.40
CA SER A 283 -19.37 24.30 10.22
C SER A 283 -19.31 23.75 8.80
N GLY A 284 -18.68 24.47 7.88
CA GLY A 284 -18.58 24.13 6.46
C GLY A 284 -19.78 24.56 5.61
N ARG A 285 -20.66 25.42 6.15
CA ARG A 285 -21.79 25.98 5.39
C ARG A 285 -21.33 27.17 4.55
N ILE A 286 -21.83 27.26 3.33
CA ILE A 286 -21.72 28.43 2.43
C ILE A 286 -22.76 29.48 2.86
#